data_AF-A0A4R3HGP9-F1
#
_entry.id   AF-A0A4R3HGP9-F1
#
_cell.length_a   1.000
_cell.length_b   1.000
_cell.length_c   1.000
_cell.angle_alpha   90.00
_cell.angle_beta   90.00
_cell.angle_gamma   90.00
#
_symmetry.space_group_name_H-M   'P 1'
#
loop_
_entity.id
_entity.type
_entity.pdbx_description
1 polymer ?
#
loop_
_entity_poly.entity_id
_entity_poly.type
_entity_poly.pdbx_seq_one_letter_code
_entity_poly.pdbx_strand_id
1 'polypeptide(L)'
;MGVKRYELSEAQWMRIAPLLPGKATDPGRTAADNRLFVNGVLWVLRSGAFWQHLPERYGKWKSVHARFTRWAKNGVWEKVFAELIKARDNKYLMLDSTLVRVHQQAAGGKGGPKVRRWGVPEAD
;
A
#
# COMPACT_ATOMS: atom_id res chain seq x y z
N MET A 1 -22.24 0.53 15.50
CA MET A 1 -20.89 1.13 15.54
C MET A 1 -20.54 1.67 14.17
N GLY A 2 -20.29 2.97 14.04
CA GLY A 2 -19.94 3.58 12.77
C GLY A 2 -18.55 3.16 12.30
N VAL A 3 -18.39 2.97 10.98
CA VAL A 3 -17.10 2.67 10.35
C VAL A 3 -16.13 3.83 10.63
N LYS A 4 -14.98 3.55 11.26
CA LYS A 4 -13.93 4.56 11.45
C LYS A 4 -13.46 5.04 10.06
N ARG A 5 -13.17 6.34 9.92
CA ARG A 5 -12.88 7.04 8.64
C ARG A 5 -11.88 6.34 7.70
N TYR A 6 -11.03 5.46 8.22
CA TYR A 6 -9.93 4.79 7.52
C TYR A 6 -10.05 3.26 7.47
N GLU A 7 -11.13 2.69 7.99
CA GLU A 7 -11.28 1.24 8.14
C GLU A 7 -12.33 0.68 7.17
N LEU A 8 -12.16 -0.59 6.80
CA LEU A 8 -13.09 -1.29 5.93
C LEU A 8 -14.39 -1.62 6.67
N SER A 9 -15.50 -1.32 6.00
CA SER A 9 -16.80 -1.88 6.39
C SER A 9 -16.78 -3.41 6.27
N GLU A 10 -17.70 -4.08 6.97
CA GLU A 10 -17.82 -5.53 6.91
C GLU A 10 -18.06 -6.04 5.48
N ALA A 11 -18.94 -5.36 4.73
CA ALA A 11 -19.25 -5.71 3.35
C ALA A 11 -18.03 -5.59 2.43
N GLN A 12 -17.20 -4.56 2.60
CA GLN A 12 -15.95 -4.42 1.84
C GLN A 12 -14.94 -5.48 2.23
N TRP A 13 -14.83 -5.77 3.53
CA TRP A 13 -13.93 -6.79 4.05
C TRP A 13 -14.25 -8.17 3.47
N MET A 14 -15.52 -8.58 3.48
CA MET A 14 -15.95 -9.87 2.93
C MET A 14 -15.60 -10.05 1.46
N ARG A 15 -15.57 -8.97 0.67
CA ARG A 15 -15.19 -9.03 -0.75
C ARG A 15 -13.69 -9.24 -0.95
N ILE A 16 -12.85 -8.60 -0.14
CA ILE A 16 -11.39 -8.65 -0.32
C ILE A 16 -10.73 -9.80 0.43
N ALA A 17 -11.29 -10.24 1.56
CA ALA A 17 -10.69 -11.27 2.41
C ALA A 17 -10.31 -12.57 1.66
N PRO A 18 -11.11 -13.07 0.70
CA PRO A 18 -10.75 -14.25 -0.08
C PRO A 18 -9.51 -14.07 -0.96
N LEU A 19 -9.16 -12.83 -1.34
CA LEU A 19 -8.02 -12.51 -2.20
C LEU A 19 -6.69 -12.43 -1.46
N LEU A 20 -6.73 -12.31 -0.13
CA LEU A 20 -5.56 -12.01 0.68
C LEU A 20 -4.76 -13.28 1.01
N PRO A 21 -3.45 -13.31 0.80
CA PRO A 21 -2.64 -14.47 1.19
C PRO A 21 -2.42 -14.53 2.71
N GLY A 22 -2.08 -15.73 3.20
CA GLY A 22 -1.83 -15.99 4.62
C GLY A 22 -3.12 -16.30 5.39
N LYS A 23 -4.15 -16.80 4.71
CA LYS A 23 -5.29 -17.48 5.34
C LYS A 23 -4.81 -18.78 5.99
N ALA A 24 -5.62 -19.32 6.92
CA ALA A 24 -5.30 -20.61 7.56
C ALA A 24 -5.19 -21.77 6.55
N THR A 25 -5.86 -21.64 5.40
CA THR A 25 -5.82 -22.61 4.29
C THR A 25 -4.60 -22.47 3.39
N ASP A 26 -3.85 -21.37 3.50
CA ASP A 26 -2.74 -21.12 2.60
C ASP A 26 -1.45 -21.75 3.14
N PRO A 27 -0.59 -22.33 2.28
CA PRO A 27 0.68 -22.88 2.70
C PRO A 27 1.60 -21.77 3.26
N GLY A 28 2.30 -22.08 4.35
CA GLY A 28 3.23 -21.18 5.03
C GLY A 28 2.64 -20.50 6.27
N ARG A 29 3.17 -19.32 6.63
CA ARG A 29 2.79 -18.65 7.88
C ARG A 29 1.42 -17.98 7.74
N THR A 30 0.45 -18.46 8.51
CA THR A 30 -0.85 -17.79 8.71
C THR A 30 -0.65 -16.42 9.37
N ALA A 31 -1.36 -15.43 8.85
CA ALA A 31 -1.34 -14.10 9.41
C ALA A 31 -2.25 -14.02 10.65
N ALA A 32 -1.76 -13.38 11.71
CA ALA A 32 -2.51 -13.24 12.96
C ALA A 32 -3.82 -12.45 12.76
N ASP A 33 -3.77 -11.33 12.05
CA ASP A 33 -4.96 -10.57 11.67
C ASP A 33 -4.72 -9.85 10.33
N ASN A 34 -5.40 -10.31 9.28
CA ASN A 34 -5.34 -9.69 7.96
C ASN A 34 -6.11 -8.39 7.89
N ARG A 35 -7.22 -8.28 8.62
CA ARG A 35 -8.09 -7.10 8.57
C ARG A 35 -7.40 -5.92 9.23
N LEU A 36 -6.83 -6.14 10.41
CA LEU A 36 -6.08 -5.12 11.13
C LEU A 36 -4.90 -4.61 10.30
N PHE A 37 -4.17 -5.52 9.65
CA PHE A 37 -3.08 -5.18 8.74
C PHE A 37 -3.55 -4.31 7.57
N VAL A 38 -4.61 -4.73 6.86
CA VAL A 38 -5.13 -3.98 5.70
C VAL A 38 -5.65 -2.61 6.14
N ASN A 39 -6.36 -2.52 7.27
CA ASN A 39 -6.80 -1.25 7.83
C ASN A 39 -5.62 -0.31 8.15
N GLY A 40 -4.51 -0.85 8.69
CA GLY A 40 -3.30 -0.07 8.93
C GLY A 40 -2.68 0.49 7.66
N VAL A 41 -2.61 -0.32 6.59
CA VAL A 41 -2.14 0.15 5.28
C VAL A 41 -3.05 1.23 4.72
N LEU A 42 -4.37 1.03 4.77
CA LEU A 42 -5.34 2.02 4.26
C LEU A 42 -5.29 3.33 5.05
N TRP A 43 -5.00 3.28 6.35
CA TRP A 43 -4.76 4.47 7.16
C TRP A 43 -3.56 5.27 6.65
N VAL A 44 -2.42 4.61 6.37
CA VAL A 44 -1.22 5.27 5.82
C VAL A 44 -1.51 5.88 4.45
N LEU A 45 -2.07 5.08 3.53
CA LEU A 45 -2.33 5.52 2.16
C LEU A 45 -3.30 6.71 2.10
N ARG A 46 -4.28 6.76 3.00
CA ARG A 46 -5.31 7.81 2.99
C ARG A 46 -4.93 9.05 3.81
N SER A 47 -4.10 8.88 4.85
CA SER A 47 -3.59 10.02 5.61
C SER A 47 -2.40 10.69 4.91
N GLY A 48 -1.67 9.95 4.07
CA GLY A 48 -0.39 10.39 3.51
C GLY A 48 0.73 10.47 4.55
N ALA A 49 0.50 9.99 5.78
CA ALA A 49 1.50 10.01 6.84
C ALA A 49 2.66 9.06 6.53
N PHE A 50 3.84 9.36 7.07
CA PHE A 50 4.95 8.40 7.02
C PHE A 50 4.60 7.12 7.77
N TRP A 51 5.11 5.99 7.29
CA TRP A 51 4.94 4.68 7.94
C TRP A 51 5.33 4.70 9.43
N GLN A 52 6.35 5.46 9.81
CA GLN A 52 6.80 5.62 11.20
C GLN A 52 5.72 6.19 12.13
N HIS A 53 4.75 6.92 11.60
CA HIS A 53 3.62 7.47 12.34
C HIS A 53 2.39 6.55 12.35
N LEU A 54 2.51 5.31 11.85
CA LEU A 54 1.45 4.34 11.93
C LEU A 54 1.05 4.13 13.40
N PRO A 55 -0.23 4.30 13.76
CA PRO A 55 -0.70 4.04 15.11
C PRO A 55 -0.43 2.60 15.54
N GLU A 56 0.07 2.43 16.76
CA GLU A 56 0.49 1.13 17.30
C GLU A 56 -0.64 0.08 17.33
N ARG A 57 -1.91 0.53 17.37
CA ARG A 57 -3.08 -0.35 17.22
C ARG A 57 -3.07 -1.20 15.96
N TYR A 58 -2.39 -0.78 14.89
CA TYR A 58 -2.25 -1.55 13.65
C TYR A 58 -0.99 -2.43 13.62
N GLY A 59 -0.21 -2.42 14.70
CA GLY A 59 1.04 -3.16 14.85
C GLY A 59 2.28 -2.32 14.57
N LYS A 60 3.44 -2.96 14.68
CA LYS A 60 4.75 -2.31 14.51
C LYS A 60 4.95 -1.89 13.05
N TRP A 61 5.22 -0.60 12.83
CA TRP A 61 5.30 -0.02 11.49
C TRP A 61 6.30 -0.74 10.55
N LYS A 62 7.46 -1.19 11.07
CA LYS A 62 8.47 -1.91 10.27
C LYS A 62 7.91 -3.21 9.70
N SER A 63 7.18 -3.97 10.53
CA SER A 63 6.57 -5.25 10.14
C SER A 63 5.45 -5.04 9.13
N VAL A 64 4.62 -4.01 9.36
CA VAL A 64 3.53 -3.63 8.44
C VAL A 64 4.10 -3.21 7.09
N HIS A 65 5.11 -2.32 7.07
CA HIS A 65 5.74 -1.87 5.83
C HIS A 65 6.43 -3.02 5.08
N ALA A 66 7.17 -3.89 5.76
CA ALA A 66 7.81 -5.05 5.14
C ALA A 66 6.77 -5.97 4.46
N ARG A 67 5.65 -6.22 5.14
CA ARG A 67 4.56 -7.03 4.59
C ARG A 67 3.86 -6.33 3.43
N PHE A 68 3.60 -5.03 3.53
CA PHE A 68 3.05 -4.21 2.46
C PHE A 68 3.90 -4.33 1.19
N THR A 69 5.21 -4.12 1.30
CA THR A 69 6.16 -4.21 0.19
C THR A 69 6.18 -5.60 -0.43
N ARG A 70 6.13 -6.67 0.38
CA ARG A 70 6.03 -8.05 -0.14
C ARG A 70 4.74 -8.27 -0.93
N TRP A 71 3.61 -7.76 -0.45
CA TRP A 71 2.33 -7.87 -1.13
C TRP A 71 2.28 -7.06 -2.43
N ALA A 72 2.90 -5.87 -2.45
CA ALA A 72 3.03 -5.04 -3.65
C ALA A 72 3.86 -5.76 -4.72
N LYS A 73 5.01 -6.34 -4.35
CA LYS A 73 5.84 -7.12 -5.28
C LYS A 73 5.10 -8.34 -5.86
N ASN A 74 4.16 -8.91 -5.12
CA ASN A 74 3.41 -10.09 -5.51
C ASN A 74 2.07 -9.77 -6.21
N GLY A 75 1.78 -8.50 -6.51
CA GLY A 75 0.56 -8.14 -7.23
C GLY A 75 -0.73 -8.26 -6.40
N VAL A 76 -0.63 -8.32 -5.06
CA VAL A 76 -1.80 -8.56 -4.19
C VAL A 76 -2.66 -7.31 -4.09
N TRP A 77 -2.04 -6.14 -4.00
CA TRP A 77 -2.75 -4.88 -3.80
C TRP A 77 -3.58 -4.49 -5.01
N GLU A 78 -3.10 -4.80 -6.21
CA GLU A 78 -3.78 -4.59 -7.48
C GLU A 78 -5.13 -5.33 -7.50
N LYS A 79 -5.14 -6.59 -7.06
CA LYS A 79 -6.37 -7.40 -6.94
C LYS A 79 -7.33 -6.81 -5.90
N VAL A 80 -6.79 -6.40 -4.75
CA VAL A 80 -7.59 -5.80 -3.66
C VAL A 80 -8.22 -4.49 -4.10
N PHE A 81 -7.46 -3.59 -4.72
CA PHE A 81 -7.97 -2.31 -5.20
C PHE A 81 -8.97 -2.48 -6.34
N ALA A 82 -8.72 -3.41 -7.27
CA ALA A 82 -9.66 -3.72 -8.34
C ALA A 82 -11.03 -4.13 -7.78
N GLU A 83 -11.09 -4.96 -6.73
CA GLU A 83 -12.36 -5.32 -6.09
C GLU A 83 -12.99 -4.18 -5.29
N LEU A 84 -12.19 -3.37 -4.60
CA LEU A 84 -12.71 -2.23 -3.84
C LEU A 84 -13.32 -1.17 -4.77
N ILE A 85 -12.73 -0.89 -5.93
CA ILE A 85 -13.21 0.11 -6.88
C ILE A 85 -14.57 -0.26 -7.51
N LYS A 86 -14.91 -1.56 -7.59
CA LYS A 86 -16.22 -2.01 -8.12
C LYS A 86 -17.42 -1.51 -7.31
N ALA A 87 -17.24 -1.12 -6.04
CA ALA A 87 -18.32 -0.55 -5.24
C ALA A 87 -18.49 0.95 -5.57
N ARG A 88 -19.65 1.34 -6.13
CA ARG A 88 -19.93 2.72 -6.58
C ARG A 88 -19.88 3.76 -5.46
N ASP A 89 -20.24 3.38 -4.22
CA ASP A 89 -20.25 4.28 -3.06
C ASP A 89 -18.93 4.26 -2.27
N ASN A 90 -17.84 3.84 -2.93
CA ASN A 90 -16.61 3.59 -2.22
C ASN A 90 -15.72 4.83 -2.18
N LYS A 91 -15.47 5.37 -0.98
CA LYS A 91 -14.49 6.44 -0.82
C LYS A 91 -13.05 6.03 -1.19
N TYR A 92 -12.76 4.73 -1.41
CA TYR A 92 -11.49 4.27 -1.98
C TYR A 92 -11.35 4.59 -3.48
N LEU A 93 -12.42 4.97 -4.19
CA LEU A 93 -12.32 5.59 -5.53
C LEU A 93 -11.43 6.84 -5.52
N MET A 94 -11.33 7.55 -4.38
CA MET A 94 -10.43 8.69 -4.24
C MET A 94 -8.95 8.32 -4.10
N LEU A 95 -8.60 7.05 -3.84
CA LEU A 95 -7.20 6.58 -3.86
C LEU A 95 -6.66 6.39 -5.29
N ASP A 96 -7.45 6.72 -6.32
CA ASP A 96 -6.95 6.87 -7.69
C ASP A 96 -5.77 7.85 -7.71
N SER A 97 -4.86 7.66 -8.68
CA SER A 97 -3.60 8.34 -9.03
C SER A 97 -3.45 9.83 -8.65
N THR A 98 -4.53 10.56 -8.42
CA THR A 98 -4.56 11.93 -7.89
C THR A 98 -4.13 12.06 -6.42
N LEU A 99 -4.35 11.06 -5.57
CA LEU A 99 -3.89 11.05 -4.17
C LEU A 99 -2.55 10.37 -3.94
N VAL A 100 -2.19 9.40 -4.80
CA VAL A 100 -0.87 8.75 -4.76
C VAL A 100 0.14 9.71 -5.39
N ARG A 101 0.52 10.74 -4.63
CA ARG A 101 1.73 11.49 -4.93
C ARG A 101 2.88 10.50 -4.86
N VAL A 102 3.57 10.31 -5.99
CA VAL A 102 4.94 9.77 -5.99
C VAL A 102 5.72 10.51 -4.91
N HIS A 103 6.70 9.84 -4.29
CA HIS A 103 7.58 10.47 -3.31
C HIS A 103 7.93 11.89 -3.79
N GLN A 104 7.84 12.91 -2.95
CA GLN A 104 8.10 14.31 -3.35
C GLN A 104 9.43 14.47 -4.13
N GLN A 105 10.38 13.56 -3.86
CA GLN A 105 11.69 13.46 -4.51
C GLN A 105 11.68 12.77 -5.90
N ALA A 106 10.59 12.11 -6.28
CA ALA A 106 10.34 11.52 -7.60
C ALA A 106 9.51 12.45 -8.52
N ALA A 107 8.98 13.58 -8.00
CA ALA A 107 8.13 14.50 -8.74
C ALA A 107 8.89 15.44 -9.72
N GLY A 108 10.19 15.23 -9.94
CA GLY A 108 11.05 16.14 -10.72
C GLY A 108 11.78 15.53 -11.94
N GLY A 109 11.49 14.29 -12.33
CA GLY A 109 12.30 13.59 -13.35
C GLY A 109 11.79 13.68 -14.79
N LYS A 110 11.91 14.84 -15.46
CA LYS A 110 11.98 14.83 -16.94
C LYS A 110 13.44 14.71 -17.35
N GLY A 111 13.89 13.46 -17.54
CA GLY A 111 15.25 13.15 -18.00
C GLY A 111 15.81 11.98 -17.20
N GLY A 112 15.98 10.83 -17.86
CA GLY A 112 16.67 9.69 -17.27
C GLY A 112 18.13 10.01 -16.93
N PRO A 113 18.83 9.15 -16.16
CA PRO A 113 20.20 9.40 -15.74
C PRO A 113 21.12 9.51 -16.98
N LYS A 114 21.60 10.71 -17.30
CA LYS A 114 22.83 10.86 -18.07
C LYS A 114 23.97 10.54 -17.11
N VAL A 115 24.45 9.30 -17.12
CA VAL A 115 25.66 8.91 -16.40
C VAL A 115 26.82 9.69 -17.02
N ARG A 116 27.13 10.85 -16.46
CA ARG A 116 28.39 11.56 -16.73
C ARG A 116 29.40 10.96 -15.75
N ARG A 117 30.28 10.08 -16.25
CA ARG A 117 31.39 9.58 -15.44
C ARG A 117 32.32 10.76 -15.15
N TRP A 118 32.44 11.11 -13.88
CA TRP A 118 33.36 12.15 -13.42
C TRP A 118 34.79 11.58 -13.54
N GLY A 119 35.72 12.31 -14.16
CA GLY A 119 37.14 11.96 -14.21
C GLY A 119 37.66 11.25 -15.48
N VAL A 120 37.00 11.38 -16.63
CA VAL A 120 37.61 11.00 -17.93
C VAL A 120 38.19 12.26 -18.59
N PRO A 121 39.52 12.36 -18.80
CA PRO A 121 40.10 13.44 -19.61
C PRO A 121 39.58 13.31 -21.04
N GLU A 122 39.16 14.42 -21.64
CA GLU A 122 39.00 14.51 -23.10
C GLU A 122 40.37 14.27 -23.72
N ALA A 123 40.48 13.25 -24.56
CA ALA A 123 41.63 13.09 -25.44
C ALA A 123 41.32 13.90 -26.71
N ASP A 124 42.20 14.85 -27.02
CA ASP A 124 42.20 15.62 -28.27
C ASP A 124 42.41 14.72 -29.51
#